data_AF-A0AAU9J2Z0-F1
#
_entry.id   AF-A0AAU9J2Z0-F1
#
_cell.length_a   1.000
_cell.length_b   1.000
_cell.length_c   1.000
_cell.angle_alpha   90.00
_cell.angle_beta   90.00
_cell.angle_gamma   90.00
#
_symmetry.space_group_name_H-M   'P 1'
#
loop_
_entity.id
_entity.type
_entity.pdbx_description
1 polymer ?
#
loop_
_entity_poly.entity_id
_entity_poly.type
_entity_poly.pdbx_seq_one_letter_code
_entity_poly.pdbx_strand_id
1 'polypeptide(L)'
;MNKSELRQYFKEKYSEIDIKEGIIKISSNAIKSSATSIFSKIVSRHLKISDNQKDMSALIAKMTSKTDPIESTILEHRLKEALRLKNELASKLEQVDESINALSTIVPTKVEKSEKKHIGKAIKEEEKWQEEEKLEQAQELAKTLRKQQKLRQKRLEERQRLLEEKIRNEEEVENYEKELEQEKRAEERRRKLEEVQEKAQERRAYLENLKWDLHGAPVQKRLYQKMQEEFEVKVLMPELEKRKEELAKKRMLPITKEEIMHHAKEYQSRVQNEKEIRERFRKENTSSIKTSPRTKAMQTILEADEQEKLKKTKEEIERKELLNKKKRYAELIKQLYPPEIDQLKKKEMEMIKERLAMPGRIRHSQTPSMKSTIFTAKDTSRDGEKSSCSESTSTPKRMKSISPLKPPPAEKKEKNSKSPDYLSTRREINKKLEKELMESKLEDIKISADLTPSDAKKQAHNLETLSKRHEIMLKHNVNKFDLSAIDAEEKVNNMILESVKAKLSLVSANTQ
;
A
#
# COMPACT_ATOMS: atom_id res chain seq x y z
N MET A 1 74.35 37.58 -47.01
CA MET A 1 73.62 38.27 -45.93
C MET A 1 74.55 38.38 -44.73
N ASN A 2 74.97 39.60 -44.39
CA ASN A 2 75.96 39.82 -43.34
C ASN A 2 75.33 39.62 -41.95
N LYS A 3 76.12 39.14 -40.97
CA LYS A 3 75.63 38.90 -39.59
C LYS A 3 75.06 40.15 -38.92
N SER A 4 75.49 41.35 -39.33
CA SER A 4 74.94 42.61 -38.82
C SER A 4 73.52 42.87 -39.35
N GLU A 5 73.28 42.64 -40.65
CA GLU A 5 71.98 42.83 -41.30
C GLU A 5 70.94 41.88 -40.72
N LEU A 6 71.32 40.63 -40.45
CA LEU A 6 70.42 39.66 -39.84
C LEU A 6 70.05 40.06 -38.40
N ARG A 7 71.00 40.57 -37.62
CA ARG A 7 70.73 41.06 -36.26
C ARG A 7 69.83 42.30 -36.27
N GLN A 8 70.03 43.20 -37.23
CA GLN A 8 69.23 44.41 -37.35
C GLN A 8 67.79 44.08 -37.77
N TYR A 9 67.62 43.16 -38.73
CA TYR A 9 66.31 42.65 -39.14
C TYR A 9 65.54 41.99 -37.99
N PHE A 10 66.20 41.15 -37.18
CA PHE A 10 65.55 40.57 -36.01
C PHE A 10 65.25 41.61 -34.93
N LYS A 11 66.12 42.60 -34.72
CA LYS A 11 65.88 43.65 -33.71
C LYS A 11 64.68 44.52 -34.07
N GLU A 12 64.52 44.87 -35.34
CA GLU A 12 63.32 45.56 -35.87
C GLU A 12 62.06 44.69 -35.73
N LYS A 13 62.15 43.41 -36.10
CA LYS A 13 61.01 42.48 -35.98
C LYS A 13 60.61 42.22 -34.53
N TYR A 14 61.52 42.24 -33.57
CA TYR A 14 61.20 42.07 -32.15
C TYR A 14 60.69 43.36 -31.50
N SER A 15 61.05 44.55 -32.00
CA SER A 15 60.45 45.82 -31.53
C SER A 15 59.02 46.04 -32.01
N GLU A 16 58.60 45.43 -33.13
CA GLU A 16 57.22 45.47 -33.61
C GLU A 16 56.27 44.54 -32.83
N ILE A 17 56.81 43.62 -32.02
CA ILE A 17 56.04 42.66 -31.21
C ILE A 17 55.89 43.22 -29.80
N ASP A 18 55.28 44.40 -29.65
CA ASP A 18 54.81 44.92 -28.35
C ASP A 18 53.46 44.30 -27.96
N ILE A 19 53.36 42.98 -28.15
CA ILE A 19 52.16 42.17 -27.91
C ILE A 19 51.90 42.04 -26.40
N LYS A 20 52.93 42.23 -25.57
CA LYS A 20 52.81 42.06 -24.11
C LYS A 20 51.92 43.13 -23.50
N GLU A 21 52.08 44.40 -23.85
CA GLU A 21 51.22 45.45 -23.28
C GLU A 21 49.77 45.36 -23.75
N GLY A 22 49.55 45.07 -25.03
CA GLY A 22 48.19 44.91 -25.59
C GLY A 22 47.43 43.75 -24.95
N ILE A 23 48.07 42.58 -24.83
CA ILE A 23 47.45 41.41 -24.20
C ILE A 23 47.25 41.63 -22.70
N ILE A 24 48.18 42.28 -22.00
CA ILE A 24 48.02 42.60 -20.57
C ILE A 24 46.87 43.61 -20.37
N LYS A 25 46.73 44.62 -21.23
CA LYS A 25 45.61 45.58 -21.17
C LYS A 25 44.27 44.93 -21.50
N ILE A 26 44.21 44.07 -22.52
CA ILE A 26 42.98 43.35 -22.89
C ILE A 26 42.59 42.34 -21.80
N SER A 27 43.53 41.55 -21.29
CA SER A 27 43.27 40.60 -20.22
C SER A 27 42.89 41.29 -18.91
N SER A 28 43.56 42.37 -18.52
CA SER A 28 43.21 43.14 -17.32
C SER A 28 41.83 43.80 -17.43
N ASN A 29 41.45 44.30 -18.60
CA ASN A 29 40.11 44.86 -18.82
C ASN A 29 39.02 43.78 -18.82
N ALA A 30 39.28 42.60 -19.40
CA ALA A 30 38.37 41.46 -19.36
C ALA A 30 38.20 40.89 -17.94
N ILE A 31 39.29 40.86 -17.16
CA ILE A 31 39.25 40.45 -15.76
C ILE A 31 38.45 41.48 -14.93
N LYS A 32 38.66 42.78 -15.14
CA LYS A 32 37.89 43.84 -14.46
C LYS A 32 36.40 43.82 -14.81
N SER A 33 36.04 43.62 -16.08
CA SER A 33 34.63 43.53 -16.50
C SER A 33 33.95 42.26 -15.97
N SER A 34 34.67 41.13 -15.95
CA SER A 34 34.19 39.90 -15.33
C SER A 34 34.02 40.05 -13.81
N ALA A 35 35.00 40.63 -13.13
CA ALA A 35 34.95 40.85 -11.69
C ALA A 35 33.78 41.77 -11.29
N THR A 36 33.54 42.86 -12.03
CA THR A 36 32.40 43.77 -11.78
C THR A 36 31.04 43.12 -12.08
N SER A 37 30.94 42.26 -13.10
CA SER A 37 29.74 41.46 -13.38
C SER A 37 29.47 40.43 -12.28
N ILE A 38 30.51 39.78 -11.76
CA ILE A 38 30.38 38.84 -10.64
C ILE A 38 29.99 39.60 -9.36
N PHE A 39 30.63 40.73 -9.08
CA PHE A 39 30.35 41.54 -7.89
C PHE A 39 28.93 42.09 -7.90
N SER A 40 28.45 42.61 -9.04
CA SER A 40 27.06 43.08 -9.18
C SER A 40 26.03 41.96 -9.03
N LYS A 41 26.31 40.74 -9.53
CA LYS A 41 25.47 39.56 -9.29
C LYS A 41 25.47 39.12 -7.83
N ILE A 42 26.61 39.19 -7.14
CA ILE A 42 26.72 38.87 -5.71
C ILE A 42 25.94 39.90 -4.89
N VAL A 43 26.13 41.20 -5.12
CA VAL A 43 25.41 42.28 -4.43
C VAL A 43 23.90 42.17 -4.69
N SER A 44 23.47 41.90 -5.92
CA SER A 44 22.06 41.69 -6.25
C SER A 44 21.46 40.46 -5.56
N ARG A 45 22.23 39.37 -5.41
CA ARG A 45 21.80 38.21 -4.62
C ARG A 45 21.75 38.54 -3.13
N HIS A 46 22.70 39.30 -2.62
CA HIS A 46 22.76 39.66 -1.21
C HIS A 46 21.60 40.58 -0.80
N LEU A 47 21.22 41.53 -1.67
CA LEU A 47 20.02 42.36 -1.51
C LEU A 47 18.75 41.52 -1.54
N LYS A 48 18.61 40.58 -2.48
CA LYS A 48 17.48 39.64 -2.49
C LYS A 48 17.40 38.75 -1.25
N ILE A 49 18.54 38.36 -0.68
CA ILE A 49 18.60 37.58 0.57
C ILE A 49 18.16 38.45 1.76
N SER A 50 18.54 39.73 1.79
CA SER A 50 18.10 40.70 2.81
C SER A 50 16.58 40.94 2.77
N ASP A 51 16.01 41.14 1.58
CA ASP A 51 14.56 41.35 1.43
C ASP A 51 13.78 40.08 1.80
N ASN A 52 14.27 38.91 1.39
CA ASN A 52 13.71 37.62 1.82
C ASN A 52 13.84 37.37 3.33
N GLN A 53 14.87 37.91 4.00
CA GLN A 53 15.00 37.80 5.46
C GLN A 53 13.95 38.65 6.20
N LYS A 54 13.62 39.84 5.70
CA LYS A 54 12.54 40.67 6.25
C LYS A 54 11.19 39.99 6.08
N ASP A 55 10.90 39.43 4.91
CA ASP A 55 9.66 38.67 4.67
C ASP A 55 9.57 37.39 5.50
N MET A 56 10.68 36.66 5.66
CA MET A 56 10.72 35.48 6.52
C MET A 56 10.53 35.83 8.01
N SER A 57 11.10 36.93 8.48
CA SER A 57 10.91 37.38 9.88
C SER A 57 9.45 37.77 10.16
N ALA A 58 8.79 38.43 9.22
CA ALA A 58 7.37 38.77 9.29
C ALA A 58 6.48 37.53 9.20
N LEU A 59 6.83 36.55 8.36
CA LEU A 59 6.13 35.27 8.24
C LEU A 59 6.27 34.44 9.53
N ILE A 60 7.46 34.39 10.12
CA ILE A 60 7.73 33.71 11.39
C ILE A 60 6.92 34.35 12.52
N ALA A 61 6.89 35.69 12.63
CA ALA A 61 6.07 36.39 13.63
C ALA A 61 4.55 36.15 13.46
N LYS A 62 4.09 35.99 12.21
CA LYS A 62 2.69 35.69 11.89
C LYS A 62 2.31 34.23 12.16
N MET A 63 3.28 33.31 12.09
CA MET A 63 3.08 31.91 12.44
C MET A 63 3.14 31.69 13.96
N THR A 64 4.07 32.31 14.67
CA THR A 64 4.23 32.10 16.13
C THR A 64 3.12 32.74 16.96
N SER A 65 2.39 33.73 16.45
CA SER A 65 1.28 34.39 17.15
C SER A 65 -0.06 33.65 17.08
N LYS A 66 -0.15 32.56 16.32
CA LYS A 66 -1.41 31.79 16.11
C LYS A 66 -1.27 30.27 16.23
N THR A 67 -0.13 29.75 16.65
CA THR A 67 0.11 28.30 16.76
C THR A 67 -0.24 27.76 18.14
N ASP A 68 -0.91 26.62 18.17
CA ASP A 68 -1.20 25.84 19.36
C ASP A 68 0.09 25.56 20.17
N PRO A 69 0.03 25.44 21.51
CA PRO A 69 1.21 25.27 22.38
C PRO A 69 2.03 24.00 22.07
N ILE A 70 1.42 23.02 21.40
CA ILE A 70 2.09 21.80 20.94
C ILE A 70 2.88 22.06 19.64
N GLU A 71 2.37 22.90 18.74
CA GLU A 71 3.08 23.28 17.53
C GLU A 71 4.25 24.24 17.84
N SER A 72 4.10 25.11 18.85
CA SER A 72 5.21 25.97 19.30
C SER A 72 6.38 25.17 19.86
N THR A 73 6.11 24.13 20.65
CA THR A 73 7.16 23.25 21.21
C THR A 73 7.86 22.41 20.15
N ILE A 74 7.14 21.94 19.12
CA ILE A 74 7.73 21.26 17.96
C ILE A 74 8.61 22.22 17.15
N LEU A 75 8.16 23.47 16.96
CA LEU A 75 8.94 24.49 16.26
C LEU A 75 10.19 24.89 17.03
N GLU A 76 10.12 25.03 18.36
CA GLU A 76 11.28 25.27 19.22
C GLU A 76 12.28 24.10 19.16
N HIS A 77 11.81 22.86 19.14
CA HIS A 77 12.68 21.69 19.00
C HIS A 77 13.39 21.69 17.64
N ARG A 78 12.66 21.94 16.55
CA ARG A 78 13.24 22.04 15.20
C ARG A 78 14.23 23.19 15.10
N LEU A 79 13.97 24.31 15.76
CA LEU A 79 14.87 25.46 15.79
C LEU A 79 16.15 25.15 16.58
N LYS A 80 16.05 24.42 17.70
CA LYS A 80 17.21 23.92 18.46
C LYS A 80 18.04 22.93 17.64
N GLU A 81 17.42 22.00 16.92
CA GLU A 81 18.12 21.08 16.02
C GLU A 81 18.81 21.83 14.87
N ALA A 82 18.15 22.81 14.27
CA ALA A 82 18.73 23.64 13.21
C ALA A 82 19.94 24.44 13.72
N LEU A 83 19.87 25.00 14.93
CA LEU A 83 21.01 25.67 15.56
C LEU A 83 22.17 24.71 15.85
N ARG A 84 21.87 23.49 16.31
CA ARG A 84 22.89 22.45 16.53
C ARG A 84 23.60 22.08 15.22
N LEU A 85 22.86 21.87 14.14
CA LEU A 85 23.41 21.57 12.82
C LEU A 85 24.24 22.73 12.27
N LYS A 86 23.79 23.98 12.48
CA LYS A 86 24.57 25.17 12.11
C LYS A 86 25.91 25.20 12.83
N ASN A 87 25.94 24.94 14.13
CA ASN A 87 27.18 24.93 14.91
C ASN A 87 28.11 23.77 14.52
N GLU A 88 27.55 22.60 14.22
CA GLU A 88 28.32 21.46 13.72
C GLU A 88 28.96 21.76 12.35
N LEU A 89 28.22 22.40 11.44
CA LEU A 89 28.75 22.83 10.15
C LEU A 89 29.79 23.94 10.29
N ALA A 90 29.61 24.89 11.21
CA ALA A 90 30.60 25.92 11.49
C ALA A 90 31.92 25.32 12.02
N SER A 91 31.84 24.36 12.94
CA SER A 91 33.02 23.65 13.45
C SER A 91 33.73 22.82 12.37
N LYS A 92 32.97 22.18 11.46
CA LYS A 92 33.56 21.49 10.30
C LYS A 92 34.24 22.45 9.33
N LEU A 93 33.68 23.65 9.12
CA LEU A 93 34.32 24.68 8.31
C LEU A 93 35.61 25.19 8.97
N GLU A 94 35.60 25.40 10.28
CA GLU A 94 36.79 25.80 11.04
C GLU A 94 37.91 24.76 10.94
N GLN A 95 37.59 23.45 11.03
CA GLN A 95 38.56 22.38 10.81
C GLN A 95 39.13 22.38 9.38
N VAL A 96 38.30 22.72 8.38
CA VAL A 96 38.76 22.86 7.00
C VAL A 96 39.69 24.06 6.87
N ASP A 97 39.36 25.20 7.48
CA ASP A 97 40.21 26.40 7.49
C ASP A 97 41.54 26.15 8.23
N GLU A 98 41.52 25.43 9.34
CA GLU A 98 42.72 24.96 10.05
C GLU A 98 43.59 24.07 9.16
N SER A 99 42.98 23.14 8.41
CA SER A 99 43.69 22.26 7.49
C SER A 99 44.31 23.01 6.31
N ILE A 100 43.61 24.02 5.79
CA ILE A 100 44.11 24.91 4.73
C ILE A 100 45.28 25.74 5.25
N ASN A 101 45.17 26.29 6.46
CA ASN A 101 46.23 27.05 7.10
C ASN A 101 47.45 26.17 7.40
N ALA A 102 47.25 24.94 7.87
CA ALA A 102 48.33 23.98 8.10
C ALA A 102 49.09 23.65 6.81
N LEU A 103 48.38 23.50 5.68
CA LEU A 103 48.98 23.31 4.36
C LEU A 103 49.71 24.56 3.86
N SER A 104 49.24 25.76 4.22
CA SER A 104 49.90 27.03 3.87
C SER A 104 51.21 27.26 4.65
N THR A 105 51.33 26.68 5.86
CA THR A 105 52.54 26.77 6.70
C THR A 105 53.64 25.77 6.36
N ILE A 106 53.43 24.86 5.40
CA ILE A 106 54.48 23.97 4.88
C ILE A 106 55.37 24.77 3.89
N VAL A 107 56.07 25.76 4.41
CA VAL A 107 57.29 26.31 3.80
C VAL A 107 58.44 25.40 4.25
N PRO A 108 59.28 24.87 3.34
CA PRO A 108 60.33 23.94 3.70
C PRO A 108 61.40 24.67 4.54
N THR A 109 61.36 24.51 5.85
CA THR A 109 62.47 24.88 6.73
C THR A 109 63.64 23.95 6.41
N LYS A 110 64.69 24.52 5.78
CA LYS A 110 66.01 23.90 5.65
C LYS A 110 66.49 23.45 7.03
N VAL A 111 66.56 22.13 7.22
CA VAL A 111 67.21 21.53 8.37
C VAL A 111 68.72 21.76 8.24
N GLU A 112 69.26 22.60 9.13
CA GLU A 112 70.70 22.76 9.31
C GLU A 112 71.29 21.44 9.83
N LYS A 113 72.21 20.88 9.05
CA LYS A 113 73.06 19.77 9.47
C LYS A 113 74.15 20.32 10.39
N SER A 114 73.92 20.32 11.70
CA SER A 114 75.00 20.51 12.66
C SER A 114 75.74 19.18 12.85
N GLU A 115 77.04 19.24 12.59
CA GLU A 115 78.01 18.18 12.74
C GLU A 115 78.03 17.60 14.16
N LYS A 116 77.88 16.28 14.26
CA LYS A 116 78.44 15.50 15.38
C LYS A 116 79.27 14.36 14.79
N LYS A 117 80.55 14.65 14.54
CA LYS A 117 81.59 13.63 14.42
C LYS A 117 82.13 13.31 15.82
N HIS A 118 82.41 12.02 16.02
CA HIS A 118 83.13 11.40 17.13
C HIS A 118 82.34 11.03 18.38
N ILE A 119 81.49 10.00 18.26
CA ILE A 119 81.43 8.91 19.25
C ILE A 119 81.37 7.56 18.50
N GLY A 120 82.32 6.68 18.82
CA GLY A 120 82.30 5.21 18.73
C GLY A 120 81.94 4.52 17.40
N LYS A 121 82.94 3.93 16.71
CA LYS A 121 82.68 2.86 15.72
C LYS A 121 81.88 1.69 16.32
N ALA A 122 82.06 1.40 17.62
CA ALA A 122 81.30 0.41 18.37
C ALA A 122 79.79 0.77 18.51
N ILE A 123 79.46 2.05 18.74
CA ILE A 123 78.04 2.49 18.83
C ILE A 123 77.36 2.36 17.47
N LYS A 124 78.07 2.59 16.36
CA LYS A 124 77.53 2.42 15.01
C LYS A 124 77.30 0.96 14.61
N GLU A 125 78.11 0.03 15.10
CA GLU A 125 77.89 -1.40 14.88
C GLU A 125 76.71 -1.91 15.72
N GLU A 126 76.56 -1.43 16.95
CA GLU A 126 75.45 -1.78 17.83
C GLU A 126 74.12 -1.15 17.35
N GLU A 127 74.15 0.08 16.84
CA GLU A 127 72.99 0.69 16.15
C GLU A 127 72.59 -0.08 14.90
N LYS A 128 73.56 -0.55 14.09
CA LYS A 128 73.26 -1.40 12.92
C LYS A 128 72.65 -2.73 13.31
N TRP A 129 73.16 -3.38 14.35
CA TRP A 129 72.62 -4.65 14.82
C TRP A 129 71.19 -4.48 15.37
N GLN A 130 70.93 -3.40 16.12
CA GLN A 130 69.58 -3.04 16.55
C GLN A 130 68.65 -2.67 15.39
N GLU A 131 69.16 -2.04 14.32
CA GLU A 131 68.38 -1.76 13.12
C GLU A 131 68.04 -3.04 12.35
N GLU A 132 68.98 -3.98 12.23
CA GLU A 132 68.74 -5.29 11.61
C GLU A 132 67.71 -6.11 12.41
N GLU A 133 67.82 -6.14 13.74
CA GLU A 133 66.85 -6.81 14.61
C GLU A 133 65.45 -6.18 14.49
N LYS A 134 65.36 -4.85 14.48
CA LYS A 134 64.09 -4.12 14.22
C LYS A 134 63.53 -4.41 12.83
N LEU A 135 64.39 -4.55 11.83
CA LEU A 135 63.99 -4.88 10.46
C LEU A 135 63.43 -6.29 10.38
N GLU A 136 64.06 -7.27 11.04
CA GLU A 136 63.56 -8.64 11.13
C GLU A 136 62.21 -8.71 11.87
N GLN A 137 62.10 -8.05 13.02
CA GLN A 137 60.83 -7.95 13.77
C GLN A 137 59.73 -7.30 12.93
N ALA A 138 60.05 -6.24 12.16
CA ALA A 138 59.10 -5.60 11.26
C ALA A 138 58.68 -6.53 10.09
N GLN A 139 59.60 -7.33 9.56
CA GLN A 139 59.30 -8.31 8.53
C GLN A 139 58.41 -9.45 9.06
N GLU A 140 58.63 -9.93 10.28
CA GLU A 140 57.77 -10.92 10.92
C GLU A 140 56.37 -10.36 11.21
N LEU A 141 56.28 -9.13 11.71
CA LEU A 141 55.02 -8.43 11.90
C LEU A 141 54.26 -8.28 10.57
N ALA A 142 54.94 -7.89 9.49
CA ALA A 142 54.34 -7.79 8.16
C ALA A 142 53.81 -9.14 7.65
N LYS A 143 54.55 -10.24 7.89
CA LYS A 143 54.13 -11.61 7.55
C LYS A 143 52.89 -12.03 8.35
N THR A 144 52.82 -11.74 9.64
CA THR A 144 51.67 -12.06 10.49
C THR A 144 50.43 -11.25 10.11
N LEU A 145 50.58 -9.95 9.83
CA LEU A 145 49.50 -9.10 9.33
C LEU A 145 48.94 -9.59 7.99
N ARG A 146 49.81 -9.97 7.04
CA ARG A 146 49.36 -10.57 5.76
C ARG A 146 48.60 -11.88 5.96
N LYS A 147 49.05 -12.75 6.88
CA LYS A 147 48.34 -13.99 7.23
C LYS A 147 46.97 -13.70 7.85
N GLN A 148 46.89 -12.74 8.78
CA GLN A 148 45.62 -12.31 9.39
C GLN A 148 44.65 -11.69 8.37
N GLN A 149 45.16 -10.88 7.44
CA GLN A 149 44.35 -10.27 6.38
C GLN A 149 43.74 -11.34 5.47
N LYS A 150 44.53 -12.35 5.06
CA LYS A 150 44.02 -13.49 4.27
C LYS A 150 42.97 -14.30 5.02
N LEU A 151 43.17 -14.56 6.32
CA LEU A 151 42.19 -15.26 7.16
C LEU A 151 40.89 -14.46 7.29
N ARG A 152 40.98 -13.14 7.47
CA ARG A 152 39.82 -12.24 7.54
C ARG A 152 39.04 -12.25 6.23
N GLN A 153 39.74 -12.22 5.10
CA GLN A 153 39.13 -12.28 3.77
C GLN A 153 38.39 -13.61 3.55
N LYS A 154 39.00 -14.75 3.89
CA LYS A 154 38.35 -16.07 3.83
C LYS A 154 37.08 -16.14 4.69
N ARG A 155 37.12 -15.62 5.92
CA ARG A 155 35.92 -15.57 6.79
C ARG A 155 34.80 -14.70 6.21
N LEU A 156 35.15 -13.61 5.53
CA LEU A 156 34.16 -12.76 4.86
C LEU A 156 33.52 -13.47 3.67
N GLU A 157 34.31 -14.17 2.86
CA GLU A 157 33.83 -14.98 1.73
C GLU A 157 32.94 -16.13 2.20
N GLU A 158 33.33 -16.87 3.24
CA GLU A 158 32.49 -17.92 3.83
C GLU A 158 31.17 -17.36 4.37
N ARG A 159 31.20 -16.20 5.03
CA ARG A 159 30.00 -15.53 5.53
C ARG A 159 29.09 -15.07 4.40
N GLN A 160 29.64 -14.59 3.29
CA GLN A 160 28.87 -14.21 2.10
C GLN A 160 28.21 -15.43 1.47
N ARG A 161 28.94 -16.54 1.28
CA ARG A 161 28.37 -17.79 0.76
C ARG A 161 27.21 -18.31 1.62
N LEU A 162 27.37 -18.30 2.95
CA LEU A 162 26.31 -18.72 3.88
C LEU A 162 25.08 -17.79 3.83
N LEU A 163 25.27 -16.50 3.52
CA LEU A 163 24.15 -15.57 3.34
C LEU A 163 23.42 -15.84 2.02
N GLU A 164 24.15 -16.04 0.93
CA GLU A 164 23.58 -16.38 -0.38
C GLU A 164 22.80 -17.69 -0.34
N GLU A 165 23.32 -18.70 0.34
CA GLU A 165 22.63 -19.99 0.53
C GLU A 165 21.35 -19.85 1.36
N LYS A 166 21.36 -19.01 2.40
CA LYS A 166 20.16 -18.70 3.18
C LYS A 166 19.09 -17.99 2.34
N ILE A 167 19.50 -17.00 1.55
CA ILE A 167 18.58 -16.26 0.67
C ILE A 167 17.96 -17.24 -0.34
N ARG A 168 18.76 -18.11 -0.96
CA ARG A 168 18.25 -19.12 -1.89
C ARG A 168 17.24 -20.06 -1.24
N ASN A 169 17.54 -20.55 -0.03
CA ASN A 169 16.62 -21.43 0.70
C ASN A 169 15.32 -20.70 1.10
N GLU A 170 15.39 -19.42 1.47
CA GLU A 170 14.21 -18.60 1.76
C GLU A 170 13.34 -18.40 0.52
N GLU A 171 13.95 -18.14 -0.64
CA GLU A 171 13.26 -18.01 -1.93
C GLU A 171 12.57 -19.32 -2.37
N GLU A 172 13.23 -20.47 -2.17
CA GLU A 172 12.66 -21.79 -2.47
C GLU A 172 11.43 -22.08 -1.60
N VAL A 173 11.50 -21.78 -0.29
CA VAL A 173 10.37 -21.95 0.63
C VAL A 173 9.22 -21.01 0.26
N GLU A 174 9.52 -19.74 -0.05
CA GLU A 174 8.49 -18.77 -0.45
C GLU A 174 7.79 -19.19 -1.76
N ASN A 175 8.55 -19.71 -2.73
CA ASN A 175 7.98 -20.22 -3.98
C ASN A 175 7.10 -21.45 -3.75
N TYR A 176 7.53 -22.38 -2.91
CA TYR A 176 6.74 -23.54 -2.53
C TYR A 176 5.42 -23.15 -1.83
N GLU A 177 5.46 -22.17 -0.92
CA GLU A 177 4.26 -21.64 -0.27
C GLU A 177 3.29 -20.99 -1.27
N LYS A 178 3.82 -20.23 -2.24
CA LYS A 178 3.01 -19.62 -3.31
C LYS A 178 2.35 -20.66 -4.21
N GLU A 179 3.06 -21.72 -4.58
CA GLU A 179 2.50 -22.82 -5.37
C GLU A 179 1.37 -23.53 -4.62
N LEU A 180 1.58 -23.83 -3.33
CA LEU A 180 0.58 -24.47 -2.49
C LEU A 180 -0.67 -23.59 -2.27
N GLU A 181 -0.50 -22.27 -2.19
CA GLU A 181 -1.62 -21.34 -2.12
C GLU A 181 -2.39 -21.26 -3.45
N GLN A 182 -1.69 -21.27 -4.59
CA GLN A 182 -2.32 -21.29 -5.90
C GLN A 182 -3.13 -22.57 -6.14
N GLU A 183 -2.61 -23.72 -5.71
CA GLU A 183 -3.29 -25.01 -5.80
C GLU A 183 -4.57 -25.00 -4.96
N LYS A 184 -4.52 -24.55 -3.70
CA LYS A 184 -5.71 -24.37 -2.85
C LYS A 184 -6.76 -23.46 -3.48
N ARG A 185 -6.34 -22.33 -4.07
CA ARG A 185 -7.26 -21.42 -4.78
C ARG A 185 -7.83 -22.05 -6.06
N ALA A 186 -7.11 -22.95 -6.72
CA ALA A 186 -7.62 -23.68 -7.87
C ALA A 186 -8.67 -24.72 -7.43
N GLU A 187 -8.40 -25.47 -6.36
CA GLU A 187 -9.35 -26.42 -5.77
C GLU A 187 -10.64 -25.74 -5.30
N GLU A 188 -10.55 -24.61 -4.59
CA GLU A 188 -11.73 -23.85 -4.17
C GLU A 188 -12.56 -23.36 -5.36
N ARG A 189 -11.90 -22.94 -6.45
CA ARG A 189 -12.59 -22.54 -7.69
C ARG A 189 -13.29 -23.72 -8.34
N ARG A 190 -12.65 -24.90 -8.38
CA ARG A 190 -13.25 -26.12 -8.92
C ARG A 190 -14.47 -26.53 -8.11
N ARG A 191 -14.37 -26.54 -6.78
CA ARG A 191 -15.48 -26.86 -5.88
C ARG A 191 -16.66 -25.91 -6.03
N LYS A 192 -16.42 -24.60 -6.17
CA LYS A 192 -17.47 -23.61 -6.42
C LYS A 192 -18.15 -23.82 -7.78
N LEU A 193 -17.38 -24.21 -8.80
CA LEU A 193 -17.95 -24.53 -10.11
C LEU A 193 -18.82 -25.78 -10.05
N GLU A 194 -18.39 -26.82 -9.35
CA GLU A 194 -19.17 -28.05 -9.11
C GLU A 194 -20.49 -27.70 -8.39
N GLU A 195 -20.45 -26.92 -7.30
CA GLU A 195 -21.65 -26.49 -6.57
C GLU A 195 -22.63 -25.67 -7.45
N VAL A 196 -22.10 -24.79 -8.30
CA VAL A 196 -22.93 -24.01 -9.24
C VAL A 196 -23.55 -24.92 -10.31
N GLN A 197 -22.82 -25.93 -10.79
CA GLN A 197 -23.34 -26.91 -11.74
C GLN A 197 -24.44 -27.76 -11.12
N GLU A 198 -24.25 -28.26 -9.90
CA GLU A 198 -25.27 -29.03 -9.16
C GLU A 198 -26.54 -28.20 -8.97
N LYS A 199 -26.45 -26.97 -8.47
CA LYS A 199 -27.61 -26.07 -8.34
C LYS A 199 -28.29 -25.77 -9.66
N ALA A 200 -27.52 -25.64 -10.74
CA ALA A 200 -28.08 -25.44 -12.08
C ALA A 200 -28.82 -26.69 -12.58
N GLN A 201 -28.33 -27.89 -12.28
CA GLN A 201 -29.01 -29.15 -12.59
C GLN A 201 -30.28 -29.32 -11.77
N GLU A 202 -30.25 -29.06 -10.46
CA GLU A 202 -31.42 -29.07 -9.58
C GLU A 202 -32.49 -28.11 -10.08
N ARG A 203 -32.10 -26.88 -10.44
CA ARG A 203 -33.03 -25.90 -11.01
C ARG A 203 -33.63 -26.36 -12.34
N ARG A 204 -32.85 -27.01 -13.20
CA ARG A 204 -33.36 -27.58 -14.46
C ARG A 204 -34.38 -28.69 -14.19
N ALA A 205 -34.06 -29.63 -13.30
CA ALA A 205 -34.96 -30.71 -12.91
C ALA A 205 -36.25 -30.17 -12.28
N TYR A 206 -36.14 -29.17 -11.41
CA TYR A 206 -37.30 -28.49 -10.83
C TYR A 206 -38.19 -27.83 -11.89
N LEU A 207 -37.60 -27.09 -12.83
CA LEU A 207 -38.35 -26.47 -13.92
C LEU A 207 -38.99 -27.49 -14.87
N GLU A 208 -38.33 -28.63 -15.08
CA GLU A 208 -38.87 -29.72 -15.88
C GLU A 208 -40.07 -30.35 -15.19
N ASN A 209 -39.98 -30.66 -13.90
CA ASN A 209 -41.11 -31.14 -13.10
C ASN A 209 -42.27 -30.13 -13.10
N LEU A 210 -41.98 -28.84 -12.94
CA LEU A 210 -43.00 -27.79 -13.00
C LEU A 210 -43.70 -27.72 -14.37
N LYS A 211 -42.96 -27.95 -15.47
CA LYS A 211 -43.55 -28.04 -16.81
C LYS A 211 -44.48 -29.23 -16.95
N TRP A 212 -44.14 -30.39 -16.39
CA TRP A 212 -45.02 -31.55 -16.36
C TRP A 212 -46.30 -31.27 -15.56
N ASP A 213 -46.18 -30.61 -14.40
CA ASP A 213 -47.33 -30.23 -13.57
C ASP A 213 -48.23 -29.18 -14.25
N LEU A 214 -47.65 -28.25 -15.02
CA LEU A 214 -48.36 -27.24 -15.80
C LEU A 214 -48.94 -27.74 -17.13
N HIS A 215 -48.54 -28.91 -17.62
CA HIS A 215 -48.99 -29.49 -18.90
C HIS A 215 -50.14 -30.49 -18.76
N GLY A 216 -50.91 -30.43 -17.66
CA GLY A 216 -52.16 -31.18 -17.50
C GLY A 216 -53.26 -30.84 -18.53
N ALA A 217 -53.12 -29.78 -19.32
CA ALA A 217 -54.00 -29.49 -20.45
C ALA A 217 -53.22 -28.85 -21.62
N PRO A 218 -53.40 -29.30 -22.88
CA PRO A 218 -52.81 -28.65 -24.03
C PRO A 218 -53.46 -27.28 -24.23
N VAL A 219 -52.81 -26.22 -23.73
CA VAL A 219 -53.20 -24.84 -24.05
C VAL A 219 -52.94 -24.63 -25.54
N GLN A 220 -54.01 -24.57 -26.32
CA GLN A 220 -53.94 -24.36 -27.75
C GLN A 220 -53.35 -22.97 -28.01
N LYS A 221 -52.07 -22.93 -28.45
CA LYS A 221 -51.38 -21.67 -28.75
C LYS A 221 -52.18 -20.87 -29.79
N ARG A 222 -52.26 -19.55 -29.58
CA ARG A 222 -52.97 -18.65 -30.50
C ARG A 222 -52.28 -18.65 -31.87
N LEU A 223 -53.04 -18.43 -32.95
CA LEU A 223 -52.52 -18.51 -34.32
C LEU A 223 -51.27 -17.63 -34.56
N TYR A 224 -51.24 -16.42 -34.02
CA TYR A 224 -50.08 -15.53 -34.16
C TYR A 224 -48.82 -16.10 -33.49
N GLN A 225 -48.95 -16.84 -32.38
CA GLN A 225 -47.82 -17.48 -31.71
C GLN A 225 -47.28 -18.64 -32.56
N LYS A 226 -48.17 -19.40 -33.20
CA LYS A 226 -47.77 -20.46 -34.14
C LYS A 226 -47.04 -19.87 -35.35
N MET A 227 -47.55 -18.77 -35.92
CA MET A 227 -46.89 -18.09 -37.03
C MET A 227 -45.53 -17.52 -36.64
N GLN A 228 -45.39 -16.98 -35.42
CA GLN A 228 -44.12 -16.48 -34.91
C GLN A 228 -43.12 -17.62 -34.69
N GLU A 229 -43.53 -18.72 -34.05
CA GLU A 229 -42.69 -19.92 -33.86
C GLU A 229 -42.25 -20.51 -35.21
N GLU A 230 -43.15 -20.56 -36.20
CA GLU A 230 -42.80 -20.99 -37.54
C GLU A 230 -41.80 -20.05 -38.22
N PHE A 231 -41.94 -18.73 -38.05
CA PHE A 231 -40.99 -17.75 -38.58
C PHE A 231 -39.62 -17.88 -37.89
N GLU A 232 -39.60 -18.03 -36.56
CA GLU A 232 -38.38 -18.25 -35.80
C GLU A 232 -37.65 -19.52 -36.24
N VAL A 233 -38.38 -20.63 -36.43
CA VAL A 233 -37.79 -21.91 -36.83
C VAL A 233 -37.39 -21.94 -38.31
N LYS A 234 -38.20 -21.39 -39.23
CA LYS A 234 -37.97 -21.50 -40.68
C LYS A 234 -37.06 -20.39 -41.24
N VAL A 235 -37.04 -19.22 -40.60
CA VAL A 235 -36.30 -18.05 -41.12
C VAL A 235 -35.16 -17.69 -40.16
N LEU A 236 -35.49 -17.39 -38.90
CA LEU A 236 -34.55 -16.77 -37.99
C LEU A 236 -33.44 -17.74 -37.54
N MET A 237 -33.80 -19.00 -37.24
CA MET A 237 -32.86 -20.04 -36.83
C MET A 237 -31.85 -20.41 -37.93
N PRO A 238 -32.28 -20.69 -39.19
CA PRO A 238 -31.35 -20.93 -40.29
C PRO A 238 -30.45 -19.74 -40.61
N GLU A 239 -30.92 -18.49 -40.50
CA GLU A 239 -30.08 -17.31 -40.68
C GLU A 239 -29.03 -17.19 -39.58
N LEU A 240 -29.40 -17.46 -38.32
CA LEU A 240 -28.47 -17.48 -37.20
C LEU A 240 -27.42 -18.59 -37.33
N GLU A 241 -27.81 -19.78 -37.80
CA GLU A 241 -26.89 -20.88 -38.07
C GLU A 241 -25.91 -20.53 -39.18
N LYS A 242 -26.38 -19.99 -40.32
CA LYS A 242 -25.52 -19.47 -41.39
C LYS A 242 -24.52 -18.44 -40.87
N ARG A 243 -24.99 -17.49 -40.05
CA ARG A 243 -24.14 -16.46 -39.46
C ARG A 243 -23.12 -17.02 -38.46
N LYS A 244 -23.49 -18.04 -37.69
CA LYS A 244 -22.58 -18.77 -36.80
C LYS A 244 -21.51 -19.52 -37.60
N GLU A 245 -21.89 -20.18 -38.69
CA GLU A 245 -20.96 -20.86 -39.59
C GLU A 245 -20.01 -19.88 -40.28
N GLU A 246 -20.50 -18.73 -40.74
CA GLU A 246 -19.66 -17.67 -41.29
C GLU A 246 -18.65 -17.14 -40.26
N LEU A 247 -19.08 -16.93 -39.01
CA LEU A 247 -18.19 -16.54 -37.92
C LEU A 247 -17.19 -17.64 -37.56
N ALA A 248 -17.60 -18.91 -37.57
CA ALA A 248 -16.72 -20.04 -37.35
C ALA A 248 -15.66 -20.14 -38.46
N LYS A 249 -16.07 -19.99 -39.73
CA LYS A 249 -15.15 -19.91 -40.88
C LYS A 249 -14.17 -18.74 -40.72
N LYS A 250 -14.64 -17.56 -40.30
CA LYS A 250 -13.78 -16.39 -40.00
C LYS A 250 -12.81 -16.63 -38.83
N ARG A 251 -13.19 -17.43 -37.83
CA ARG A 251 -12.31 -17.81 -36.71
C ARG A 251 -11.23 -18.82 -37.10
N MET A 252 -11.50 -19.66 -38.10
CA MET A 252 -10.54 -20.65 -38.60
C MET A 252 -9.50 -20.04 -39.55
N LEU A 253 -9.78 -18.85 -40.10
CA LEU A 253 -8.80 -18.11 -40.88
C LEU A 253 -7.78 -17.46 -39.94
N PRO A 254 -6.46 -17.69 -40.14
CA PRO A 254 -5.44 -17.03 -39.36
C PRO A 254 -5.53 -15.51 -39.62
N ILE A 255 -5.56 -14.73 -38.54
CA ILE A 255 -5.62 -13.27 -38.63
C ILE A 255 -4.37 -12.78 -39.38
N THR A 256 -4.57 -12.03 -40.45
CA THR A 256 -3.46 -11.53 -41.26
C THR A 256 -2.76 -10.38 -40.53
N LYS A 257 -1.46 -10.21 -40.78
CA LYS A 257 -0.67 -9.11 -40.18
C LYS A 257 -1.25 -7.73 -40.51
N GLU A 258 -1.85 -7.58 -41.68
CA GLU A 258 -2.50 -6.36 -42.13
C GLU A 258 -3.77 -6.03 -41.32
N GLU A 259 -4.60 -7.02 -41.01
CA GLU A 259 -5.78 -6.87 -40.15
C GLU A 259 -5.38 -6.49 -38.71
N ILE A 260 -4.31 -7.09 -38.18
CA ILE A 260 -3.76 -6.74 -36.86
C ILE A 260 -3.29 -5.28 -36.86
N MET A 261 -2.58 -4.85 -37.92
CA MET A 261 -2.13 -3.47 -38.06
C MET A 261 -3.29 -2.48 -38.23
N HIS A 262 -4.31 -2.85 -39.00
CA HIS A 262 -5.50 -2.03 -39.19
C HIS A 262 -6.26 -1.86 -37.87
N HIS A 263 -6.51 -2.95 -37.15
CA HIS A 263 -7.15 -2.93 -35.84
C HIS A 263 -6.34 -2.13 -34.81
N ALA A 264 -5.01 -2.26 -34.81
CA ALA A 264 -4.15 -1.46 -33.93
C ALA A 264 -4.26 0.04 -34.23
N LYS A 265 -4.29 0.44 -35.50
CA LYS A 265 -4.49 1.83 -35.92
C LYS A 265 -5.88 2.34 -35.53
N GLU A 266 -6.93 1.55 -35.77
CA GLU A 266 -8.30 1.91 -35.42
C GLU A 266 -8.47 2.06 -33.90
N TYR A 267 -7.92 1.14 -33.12
CA TYR A 267 -7.91 1.21 -31.67
C TYR A 267 -7.17 2.45 -31.16
N GLN A 268 -5.98 2.75 -31.71
CA GLN A 268 -5.24 3.97 -31.36
C GLN A 268 -6.05 5.24 -31.68
N SER A 269 -6.70 5.30 -32.84
CA SER A 269 -7.57 6.41 -33.23
C SER A 269 -8.75 6.57 -32.27
N ARG A 270 -9.42 5.48 -31.89
CA ARG A 270 -10.52 5.51 -30.90
C ARG A 270 -10.04 6.00 -29.53
N VAL A 271 -8.90 5.50 -29.05
CA VAL A 271 -8.32 5.94 -27.77
C VAL A 271 -7.93 7.41 -27.80
N GLN A 272 -7.39 7.91 -28.91
CA GLN A 272 -7.08 9.33 -29.08
C GLN A 272 -8.37 10.17 -29.07
N ASN A 273 -9.38 9.79 -29.83
CA ASN A 273 -10.68 10.48 -29.86
C ASN A 273 -11.35 10.49 -28.48
N GLU A 274 -11.34 9.39 -27.74
CA GLU A 274 -11.87 9.33 -26.37
C GLU A 274 -11.11 10.26 -25.42
N LYS A 275 -9.78 10.33 -25.53
CA LYS A 275 -8.97 11.26 -24.74
C LYS A 275 -9.30 12.71 -25.08
N GLU A 276 -9.45 13.04 -26.35
CA GLU A 276 -9.82 14.39 -26.79
C GLU A 276 -11.21 14.79 -26.31
N ILE A 277 -12.20 13.90 -26.44
CA ILE A 277 -13.55 14.12 -25.92
C ILE A 277 -13.50 14.35 -24.40
N ARG A 278 -12.75 13.52 -23.68
CA ARG A 278 -12.61 13.64 -22.22
C ARG A 278 -11.90 14.93 -21.80
N GLU A 279 -10.90 15.37 -22.56
CA GLU A 279 -10.27 16.67 -22.34
C GLU A 279 -11.20 17.84 -22.61
N ARG A 280 -12.00 17.78 -23.68
CA ARG A 280 -13.01 18.82 -23.96
C ARG A 280 -14.04 18.92 -22.84
N PHE A 281 -14.58 17.80 -22.38
CA PHE A 281 -15.49 17.76 -21.21
C PHE A 281 -14.83 18.30 -19.93
N ARG A 282 -13.55 17.99 -19.69
CA ARG A 282 -12.82 18.56 -18.53
C ARG A 282 -12.61 20.07 -18.67
N LYS A 283 -12.29 20.57 -19.86
CA LYS A 283 -12.09 22.00 -20.12
C LYS A 283 -13.41 22.76 -19.98
N GLU A 284 -14.53 22.25 -20.50
CA GLU A 284 -15.86 22.84 -20.34
C GLU A 284 -16.35 22.83 -18.88
N ASN A 285 -16.15 21.74 -18.15
CA ASN A 285 -16.54 21.68 -16.74
C ASN A 285 -15.65 22.56 -15.83
N THR A 286 -14.37 22.71 -16.14
CA THR A 286 -13.49 23.58 -15.35
C THR A 286 -13.67 25.06 -15.64
N SER A 287 -14.12 25.43 -16.84
CA SER A 287 -14.47 26.82 -17.17
C SER A 287 -15.84 27.22 -16.63
N SER A 288 -16.85 26.33 -16.64
CA SER A 288 -18.20 26.65 -16.12
C SER A 288 -18.29 26.67 -14.58
N ILE A 289 -17.45 25.88 -13.88
CA ILE A 289 -17.44 25.85 -12.40
C ILE A 289 -16.69 27.06 -11.80
N LYS A 290 -15.83 27.74 -12.57
CA LYS A 290 -15.05 28.90 -12.07
C LYS A 290 -15.78 30.24 -12.19
N THR A 291 -16.85 30.33 -12.97
CA THR A 291 -17.60 31.59 -13.19
C THR A 291 -18.88 31.67 -12.37
N SER A 292 -19.29 30.60 -11.69
CA SER A 292 -20.43 30.63 -10.78
C SER A 292 -19.97 31.07 -9.38
N PRO A 293 -20.53 32.15 -8.80
CA PRO A 293 -20.22 32.56 -7.45
C PRO A 293 -20.64 31.45 -6.48
N ARG A 294 -19.67 30.74 -5.92
CA ARG A 294 -19.92 29.67 -4.95
C ARG A 294 -20.58 30.27 -3.72
N THR A 295 -21.73 29.72 -3.33
CA THR A 295 -22.40 30.10 -2.10
C THR A 295 -21.51 29.77 -0.90
N LYS A 296 -21.60 30.56 0.19
CA LYS A 296 -20.80 30.34 1.42
C LYS A 296 -20.90 28.90 1.94
N ALA A 297 -22.08 28.28 1.82
CA ALA A 297 -22.31 26.89 2.20
C ALA A 297 -21.49 25.89 1.37
N MET A 298 -21.34 26.11 0.07
CA MET A 298 -20.50 25.25 -0.78
C MET A 298 -19.01 25.40 -0.43
N GLN A 299 -18.59 26.62 -0.08
CA GLN A 299 -17.21 26.88 0.33
C GLN A 299 -16.89 26.19 1.67
N THR A 300 -17.80 26.21 2.64
CA THR A 300 -17.63 25.50 3.91
C THR A 300 -17.55 23.98 3.74
N ILE A 301 -18.30 23.41 2.78
CA ILE A 301 -18.25 21.96 2.49
C ILE A 301 -16.89 21.60 1.89
N LEU A 302 -16.38 22.40 0.95
CA LEU A 302 -15.08 22.15 0.32
C LEU A 302 -13.92 22.30 1.32
N GLU A 303 -13.98 23.30 2.20
CA GLU A 303 -12.98 23.48 3.27
C GLU A 303 -13.02 22.32 4.27
N ALA A 304 -14.21 21.80 4.61
CA ALA A 304 -14.35 20.61 5.46
C ALA A 304 -13.75 19.36 4.80
N ASP A 305 -14.01 19.15 3.50
CA ASP A 305 -13.45 18.03 2.73
C ASP A 305 -11.93 18.10 2.63
N GLU A 306 -11.36 19.29 2.45
CA GLU A 306 -9.91 19.51 2.42
C GLU A 306 -9.29 19.26 3.80
N GLN A 307 -9.92 19.74 4.87
CA GLN A 307 -9.47 19.47 6.24
C GLN A 307 -9.52 17.98 6.57
N GLU A 308 -10.56 17.26 6.14
CA GLU A 308 -10.67 15.81 6.35
C GLU A 308 -9.56 15.06 5.61
N LYS A 309 -9.27 15.44 4.37
CA LYS A 309 -8.15 14.87 3.61
C LYS A 309 -6.81 15.10 4.30
N LEU A 310 -6.57 16.33 4.77
CA LEU A 310 -5.34 16.65 5.49
C LEU A 310 -5.21 15.85 6.78
N LYS A 311 -6.29 15.69 7.56
CA LYS A 311 -6.29 14.85 8.78
C LYS A 311 -5.94 13.39 8.47
N LYS A 312 -6.56 12.79 7.45
CA LYS A 312 -6.25 11.41 7.01
C LYS A 312 -4.78 11.25 6.63
N THR A 313 -4.22 12.20 5.89
CA THR A 313 -2.79 12.14 5.53
C THR A 313 -1.87 12.25 6.73
N LYS A 314 -2.19 13.09 7.72
CA LYS A 314 -1.43 13.20 8.98
C LYS A 314 -1.47 11.89 9.77
N GLU A 315 -2.65 11.31 9.94
CA GLU A 315 -2.84 10.02 10.63
C GLU A 315 -2.05 8.88 9.96
N GLU A 316 -2.01 8.83 8.63
CA GLU A 316 -1.23 7.84 7.90
C GLU A 316 0.28 7.99 8.11
N ILE A 317 0.78 9.23 8.14
CA ILE A 317 2.20 9.52 8.40
C ILE A 317 2.56 9.11 9.83
N GLU A 318 1.77 9.52 10.82
CA GLU A 318 1.98 9.16 12.23
C GLU A 318 1.96 7.64 12.43
N ARG A 319 1.04 6.94 11.77
CA ARG A 319 0.97 5.47 11.79
C ARG A 319 2.24 4.82 11.24
N LYS A 320 2.77 5.33 10.13
CA LYS A 320 4.04 4.86 9.55
C LYS A 320 5.22 5.13 10.48
N GLU A 321 5.29 6.31 11.08
CA GLU A 321 6.34 6.65 12.04
C GLU A 321 6.31 5.75 13.27
N LEU A 322 5.13 5.49 13.82
CA LEU A 322 4.96 4.60 14.97
C LEU A 322 5.38 3.16 14.65
N LEU A 323 5.09 2.69 13.44
CA LEU A 323 5.54 1.38 12.95
C LEU A 323 7.06 1.34 12.83
N ASN A 324 7.68 2.39 12.31
CA ASN A 324 9.14 2.51 12.23
C ASN A 324 9.79 2.57 13.61
N LYS A 325 9.21 3.30 14.58
CA LYS A 325 9.67 3.32 15.98
C LYS A 325 9.62 1.92 16.60
N LYS A 326 8.53 1.18 16.39
CA LYS A 326 8.38 -0.21 16.85
C LYS A 326 9.42 -1.14 16.22
N LYS A 327 9.69 -1.00 14.92
CA LYS A 327 10.73 -1.77 14.21
C LYS A 327 12.11 -1.51 14.80
N ARG A 328 12.50 -0.23 14.92
CA ARG A 328 13.78 0.18 15.53
C ARG A 328 13.93 -0.34 16.96
N TYR A 329 12.87 -0.24 17.76
CA TYR A 329 12.86 -0.76 19.12
C TYR A 329 12.98 -2.29 19.16
N ALA A 330 12.29 -3.00 18.26
CA ALA A 330 12.41 -4.46 18.15
C ALA A 330 13.81 -4.88 17.70
N GLU A 331 14.44 -4.16 16.78
CA GLU A 331 15.84 -4.37 16.39
C GLU A 331 16.80 -4.13 17.56
N LEU A 332 16.60 -3.05 18.31
CA LEU A 332 17.39 -2.74 19.50
C LEU A 332 17.25 -3.82 20.58
N ILE A 333 16.03 -4.30 20.85
CA ILE A 333 15.80 -5.42 21.76
C ILE A 333 16.53 -6.67 21.27
N LYS A 334 16.45 -7.00 19.98
CA LYS A 334 17.15 -8.17 19.42
C LYS A 334 18.67 -8.07 19.56
N GLN A 335 19.23 -6.85 19.54
CA GLN A 335 20.66 -6.62 19.76
C GLN A 335 21.05 -6.72 21.24
N LEU A 336 20.23 -6.15 22.14
CA LEU A 336 20.48 -6.15 23.59
C LEU A 336 20.21 -7.53 24.22
N TYR A 337 19.18 -8.21 23.76
CA TYR A 337 18.70 -9.50 24.23
C TYR A 337 18.65 -10.47 23.05
N PRO A 338 19.81 -10.90 22.53
CA PRO A 338 19.83 -11.97 21.55
C PRO A 338 19.13 -13.19 22.17
N PRO A 339 18.23 -13.86 21.44
CA PRO A 339 17.50 -14.99 22.00
C PRO A 339 18.49 -16.09 22.37
N GLU A 340 18.60 -16.38 23.66
CA GLU A 340 19.34 -17.53 24.16
C GLU A 340 18.50 -18.78 23.90
N ILE A 341 18.97 -19.59 22.96
CA ILE A 341 18.38 -20.91 22.74
C ILE A 341 18.91 -21.82 23.85
N ASP A 342 17.99 -22.29 24.69
CA ASP A 342 18.25 -23.28 25.73
C ASP A 342 19.00 -24.49 25.16
N GLN A 343 19.98 -25.02 25.91
CA GLN A 343 20.90 -26.05 25.42
C GLN A 343 20.15 -27.31 24.95
N LEU A 344 19.03 -27.63 25.60
CA LEU A 344 18.17 -28.74 25.21
C LEU A 344 17.50 -28.50 23.85
N LYS A 345 17.02 -27.27 23.60
CA LYS A 345 16.42 -26.90 22.31
C LYS A 345 17.45 -26.78 21.19
N LYS A 346 18.70 -26.39 21.50
CA LYS A 346 19.80 -26.45 20.51
C LYS A 346 20.02 -27.88 20.04
N LYS A 347 20.10 -28.84 20.97
CA LYS A 347 20.22 -30.27 20.65
C LYS A 347 19.01 -30.80 19.89
N GLU A 348 17.80 -30.40 20.26
CA GLU A 348 16.57 -30.78 19.54
C GLU A 348 16.59 -30.24 18.10
N MET A 349 16.97 -28.97 17.91
CA MET A 349 17.10 -28.36 16.58
C MET A 349 18.23 -28.98 15.75
N GLU A 350 19.34 -29.39 16.37
CA GLU A 350 20.41 -30.14 15.72
C GLU A 350 19.93 -31.52 15.28
N MET A 351 19.23 -32.25 16.14
CA MET A 351 18.62 -33.55 15.80
C MET A 351 17.59 -33.42 14.67
N ILE A 352 16.79 -32.36 14.65
CA ILE A 352 15.85 -32.06 13.56
C ILE A 352 16.61 -31.73 12.27
N LYS A 353 17.69 -30.94 12.35
CA LYS A 353 18.54 -30.64 11.19
C LYS A 353 19.23 -31.89 10.65
N GLU A 354 19.75 -32.76 11.50
CA GLU A 354 20.31 -34.05 11.09
C GLU A 354 19.26 -34.95 10.44
N ARG A 355 18.04 -34.97 10.98
CA ARG A 355 16.90 -35.70 10.41
C ARG A 355 16.45 -35.15 9.06
N LEU A 356 16.56 -33.84 8.84
CA LEU A 356 16.23 -33.18 7.58
C LEU A 356 17.37 -33.26 6.56
N ALA A 357 18.63 -33.25 7.02
CA ALA A 357 19.83 -33.36 6.18
C ALA A 357 20.00 -34.76 5.59
N MET A 358 19.40 -35.79 6.19
CA MET A 358 19.31 -37.14 5.64
C MET A 358 17.86 -37.42 5.18
N PRO A 359 17.44 -37.00 3.98
CA PRO A 359 16.15 -37.34 3.41
C PRO A 359 16.18 -38.81 2.94
N GLY A 360 16.20 -39.74 3.88
CA GLY A 360 16.47 -41.14 3.63
C GLY A 360 15.72 -42.06 4.59
N ARG A 361 14.50 -42.43 4.20
CA ARG A 361 13.67 -43.53 4.75
C ARG A 361 13.30 -43.41 6.23
N ILE A 362 12.22 -42.67 6.50
CA ILE A 362 11.29 -43.05 7.57
C ILE A 362 10.64 -44.37 7.11
N ARG A 363 11.31 -45.49 7.37
CA ARG A 363 10.58 -46.76 7.50
C ARG A 363 9.72 -46.58 8.75
N HIS A 364 8.41 -46.60 8.59
CA HIS A 364 7.49 -46.90 9.67
C HIS A 364 7.91 -48.25 10.27
N SER A 365 8.76 -48.22 11.30
CA SER A 365 8.93 -49.37 12.17
C SER A 365 7.62 -49.51 12.91
N GLN A 366 6.87 -50.54 12.52
CA GLN A 366 5.81 -51.10 13.33
C GLN A 366 6.42 -51.47 14.68
N THR A 367 6.22 -50.64 15.70
CA THR A 367 6.43 -51.07 17.07
C THR A 367 5.22 -51.89 17.50
N PRO A 368 5.41 -53.05 18.13
CA PRO A 368 4.33 -53.93 18.53
C PRO A 368 3.57 -53.27 19.68
N SER A 369 2.26 -53.11 19.49
CA SER A 369 1.32 -52.73 20.54
C SER A 369 1.40 -53.76 21.67
N MET A 370 2.07 -53.39 22.77
CA MET A 370 2.05 -54.16 24.00
C MET A 370 0.63 -54.16 24.54
N LYS A 371 -0.01 -55.34 24.46
CA LYS A 371 -1.12 -55.75 25.30
C LYS A 371 -0.79 -55.42 26.75
N SER A 372 -1.51 -54.48 27.35
CA SER A 372 -1.75 -54.48 28.79
C SER A 372 -3.21 -54.79 29.01
N THR A 373 -3.41 -56.04 29.43
CA THR A 373 -4.55 -56.56 30.16
C THR A 373 -4.98 -55.62 31.28
N ILE A 374 -6.22 -55.14 31.26
CA ILE A 374 -6.97 -54.87 32.48
C ILE A 374 -8.32 -55.57 32.36
N PHE A 375 -8.41 -56.64 33.15
CA PHE A 375 -9.60 -57.38 33.54
C PHE A 375 -10.54 -56.49 34.36
N THR A 376 -11.85 -56.64 34.15
CA THR A 376 -12.96 -56.73 35.15
C THR A 376 -14.28 -56.44 34.40
N ALA A 377 -15.01 -57.45 33.92
CA ALA A 377 -15.94 -58.32 34.65
C ALA A 377 -17.18 -57.59 35.20
N LYS A 378 -18.30 -57.67 34.46
CA LYS A 378 -19.66 -58.06 34.91
C LYS A 378 -20.65 -57.84 33.74
N ASP A 379 -21.15 -58.89 33.11
CA ASP A 379 -22.45 -59.52 33.43
C ASP A 379 -23.59 -58.50 33.51
N THR A 380 -24.46 -58.43 32.50
CA THR A 380 -25.64 -59.32 32.33
C THR A 380 -26.51 -58.82 31.16
N SER A 381 -26.92 -59.77 30.32
CA SER A 381 -28.20 -59.87 29.58
C SER A 381 -28.93 -58.61 29.08
N ARG A 382 -29.29 -58.62 27.79
CA ARG A 382 -30.64 -58.96 27.28
C ARG A 382 -30.95 -58.19 25.99
N ASP A 383 -31.52 -58.95 25.06
CA ASP A 383 -32.11 -58.61 23.76
C ASP A 383 -32.69 -57.20 23.58
N GLY A 384 -32.56 -56.66 22.36
CA GLY A 384 -33.40 -55.54 21.92
C GLY A 384 -32.87 -54.71 20.75
N GLU A 385 -33.16 -55.18 19.53
CA GLU A 385 -33.56 -54.42 18.34
C GLU A 385 -33.08 -52.97 18.09
N LYS A 386 -32.49 -52.79 16.89
CA LYS A 386 -32.73 -51.71 15.91
C LYS A 386 -32.92 -50.27 16.45
N SER A 387 -31.98 -49.36 16.14
CA SER A 387 -32.20 -48.30 15.13
C SER A 387 -31.10 -47.22 15.13
N SER A 388 -30.81 -46.76 13.92
CA SER A 388 -30.24 -45.46 13.53
C SER A 388 -29.05 -44.90 14.32
N CYS A 389 -27.83 -45.24 13.85
CA CYS A 389 -26.66 -44.39 14.05
C CYS A 389 -26.79 -43.12 13.20
N SER A 390 -27.13 -42.02 13.85
CA SER A 390 -26.82 -40.67 13.37
C SER A 390 -25.31 -40.46 13.37
N GLU A 391 -24.73 -40.11 12.22
CA GLU A 391 -23.33 -39.68 12.09
C GLU A 391 -23.09 -38.38 12.88
N SER A 392 -22.66 -38.55 14.13
CA SER A 392 -22.12 -37.48 14.95
C SER A 392 -20.74 -37.09 14.44
N THR A 393 -20.60 -35.84 14.02
CA THR A 393 -19.34 -35.17 13.70
C THR A 393 -18.43 -35.12 14.94
N SER A 394 -17.58 -36.13 15.08
CA SER A 394 -16.50 -36.19 16.06
C SER A 394 -15.45 -35.13 15.72
N THR A 395 -15.56 -33.96 16.35
CA THR A 395 -14.45 -33.02 16.45
C THR A 395 -13.58 -33.41 17.65
N PRO A 396 -12.27 -33.63 17.48
CA PRO A 396 -11.42 -34.02 18.59
C PRO A 396 -11.28 -32.85 19.58
N LYS A 397 -11.83 -33.02 20.78
CA LYS A 397 -11.66 -32.11 21.92
C LYS A 397 -10.18 -32.06 22.30
N ARG A 398 -9.53 -30.94 21.95
CA ARG A 398 -8.16 -30.59 22.32
C ARG A 398 -8.04 -30.55 23.85
N MET A 399 -7.41 -31.58 24.45
CA MET A 399 -7.13 -31.61 25.89
C MET A 399 -6.20 -30.44 26.25
N LYS A 400 -6.70 -29.51 27.07
CA LYS A 400 -5.88 -28.47 27.68
C LYS A 400 -5.17 -29.10 28.86
N SER A 401 -3.86 -29.32 28.77
CA SER A 401 -3.03 -29.64 29.92
C SER A 401 -2.95 -28.41 30.83
N ILE A 402 -3.77 -28.40 31.88
CA ILE A 402 -3.71 -27.39 32.94
C ILE A 402 -2.67 -27.88 33.95
N SER A 403 -1.48 -27.28 33.92
CA SER A 403 -0.51 -27.41 35.01
C SER A 403 -0.99 -26.55 36.20
N PRO A 404 -1.11 -27.10 37.42
CA PRO A 404 -1.76 -26.42 38.55
C PRO A 404 -0.91 -25.34 39.25
N LEU A 405 0.25 -24.97 38.69
CA LEU A 405 1.22 -24.06 39.35
C LEU A 405 1.46 -22.74 38.59
N LYS A 406 0.65 -22.39 37.58
CA LYS A 406 0.74 -21.08 36.91
C LYS A 406 -0.44 -20.18 37.32
N PRO A 407 -0.19 -18.98 37.88
CA PRO A 407 -1.26 -18.02 38.12
C PRO A 407 -1.97 -17.71 36.79
N PRO A 408 -3.31 -17.54 36.81
CA PRO A 408 -4.08 -17.31 35.59
C PRO A 408 -3.53 -16.07 34.88
N PRO A 409 -3.26 -16.15 33.56
CA PRO A 409 -2.81 -15.00 32.80
C PRO A 409 -3.89 -13.93 32.88
N ALA A 410 -3.51 -12.73 33.31
CA ALA A 410 -4.39 -11.57 33.43
C ALA A 410 -5.29 -11.46 32.19
N GLU A 411 -6.58 -11.28 32.42
CA GLU A 411 -7.59 -11.09 31.38
C GLU A 411 -7.10 -9.99 30.44
N LYS A 412 -6.70 -10.40 29.23
CA LYS A 412 -6.37 -9.45 28.18
C LYS A 412 -7.69 -8.76 27.86
N LYS A 413 -7.86 -7.52 28.34
CA LYS A 413 -8.87 -6.60 27.83
C LYS A 413 -8.89 -6.76 26.31
N GLU A 414 -9.98 -7.29 25.79
CA GLU A 414 -10.16 -7.45 24.35
C GLU A 414 -9.88 -6.09 23.73
N LYS A 415 -8.78 -6.01 22.99
CA LYS A 415 -8.48 -4.84 22.19
C LYS A 415 -9.56 -4.79 21.12
N ASN A 416 -10.60 -4.01 21.40
CA ASN A 416 -11.57 -3.49 20.44
C ASN A 416 -10.83 -2.56 19.46
N SER A 417 -9.91 -3.12 18.68
CA SER A 417 -9.22 -2.46 17.57
C SER A 417 -9.27 -3.32 16.32
N LYS A 418 -10.32 -4.13 16.17
CA LYS A 418 -10.77 -4.48 14.83
C LYS A 418 -11.31 -3.18 14.26
N SER A 419 -10.65 -2.66 13.22
CA SER A 419 -11.21 -1.65 12.34
C SER A 419 -12.70 -1.97 12.17
N PRO A 420 -13.61 -1.02 12.43
CA PRO A 420 -15.03 -1.29 12.24
C PRO A 420 -15.18 -1.70 10.78
N ASP A 421 -15.53 -2.96 10.56
CA ASP A 421 -15.80 -3.44 9.22
C ASP A 421 -17.07 -2.71 8.78
N TYR A 422 -16.88 -1.71 7.92
CA TYR A 422 -17.96 -0.89 7.41
C TYR A 422 -19.02 -1.75 6.73
N LEU A 423 -18.62 -2.89 6.14
CA LEU A 423 -19.57 -3.83 5.54
C LEU A 423 -20.32 -4.63 6.60
N SER A 424 -19.69 -5.01 7.71
CA SER A 424 -20.40 -5.73 8.78
C SER A 424 -21.40 -4.81 9.49
N THR A 425 -20.98 -3.58 9.83
CA THR A 425 -21.86 -2.56 10.41
C THR A 425 -22.99 -2.18 9.45
N ARG A 426 -22.71 -2.04 8.15
CA ARG A 426 -23.74 -1.79 7.13
C ARG A 426 -24.67 -2.98 6.90
N ARG A 427 -24.19 -4.22 7.00
CA ARG A 427 -25.03 -5.43 6.98
C ARG A 427 -25.91 -5.51 8.22
N GLU A 428 -25.40 -5.17 9.39
CA GLU A 428 -26.19 -5.13 10.64
C GLU A 428 -27.24 -4.01 10.61
N ILE A 429 -26.89 -2.82 10.11
CA ILE A 429 -27.83 -1.73 9.89
C ILE A 429 -28.90 -2.16 8.90
N ASN A 430 -28.53 -2.74 7.76
CA ASN A 430 -29.49 -3.25 6.78
C ASN A 430 -30.39 -4.34 7.35
N LYS A 431 -29.85 -5.26 8.15
CA LYS A 431 -30.62 -6.34 8.79
C LYS A 431 -31.56 -5.82 9.88
N LYS A 432 -31.16 -4.78 10.63
CA LYS A 432 -32.04 -4.07 11.56
C LYS A 432 -33.13 -3.31 10.83
N LEU A 433 -32.81 -2.63 9.74
CA LEU A 433 -33.76 -1.91 8.90
C LEU A 433 -34.75 -2.84 8.17
N GLU A 434 -34.30 -4.00 7.70
CA GLU A 434 -35.14 -5.03 7.09
C GLU A 434 -36.08 -5.65 8.13
N LYS A 435 -35.58 -5.86 9.36
CA LYS A 435 -36.44 -6.24 10.49
C LYS A 435 -37.43 -5.14 10.86
N GLU A 436 -37.02 -3.88 10.91
CA GLU A 436 -37.96 -2.77 11.16
C GLU A 436 -39.01 -2.65 10.06
N LEU A 437 -38.67 -2.92 8.79
CA LEU A 437 -39.62 -2.95 7.68
C LEU A 437 -40.63 -4.11 7.79
N MET A 438 -40.18 -5.28 8.27
CA MET A 438 -41.00 -6.48 8.47
C MET A 438 -41.82 -6.45 9.78
N GLU A 439 -41.26 -5.89 10.86
CA GLU A 439 -41.87 -5.77 12.19
C GLU A 439 -42.74 -4.52 12.31
N SER A 440 -42.48 -3.47 11.50
CA SER A 440 -43.51 -2.49 11.19
C SER A 440 -44.58 -3.23 10.40
N LYS A 441 -45.52 -3.82 11.12
CA LYS A 441 -46.89 -3.88 10.63
C LYS A 441 -47.20 -2.45 10.23
N LEU A 442 -47.07 -2.15 8.93
CA LEU A 442 -47.62 -0.98 8.29
C LEU A 442 -49.11 -1.13 8.52
N GLU A 443 -49.56 -0.71 9.70
CA GLU A 443 -50.95 -0.59 10.03
C GLU A 443 -51.55 0.33 8.98
N ASP A 444 -52.71 -0.02 8.46
CA ASP A 444 -53.45 0.82 7.55
C ASP A 444 -53.88 2.08 8.32
N ILE A 445 -52.97 3.06 8.43
CA ILE A 445 -53.20 4.31 9.14
C ILE A 445 -54.14 5.13 8.25
N LYS A 446 -55.45 4.92 8.46
CA LYS A 446 -56.51 5.75 7.92
C LYS A 446 -56.65 7.00 8.77
N ILE A 447 -56.47 8.17 8.15
CA ILE A 447 -56.76 9.45 8.82
C ILE A 447 -58.27 9.52 9.09
N SER A 448 -58.68 9.59 10.36
CA SER A 448 -60.10 9.71 10.71
C SER A 448 -60.66 11.08 10.27
N ALA A 449 -61.90 11.10 9.79
CA ALA A 449 -62.53 12.33 9.30
C ALA A 449 -62.81 13.38 10.40
N ASP A 450 -62.75 12.98 11.67
CA ASP A 450 -63.18 13.77 12.83
C ASP A 450 -62.02 14.48 13.58
N LEU A 451 -60.83 14.56 12.98
CA LEU A 451 -59.65 15.18 13.60
C LEU A 451 -59.69 16.71 13.53
N THR A 452 -59.21 17.36 14.60
CA THR A 452 -59.00 18.82 14.60
C THR A 452 -58.01 19.21 13.49
N PRO A 453 -58.11 20.42 12.89
CA PRO A 453 -57.23 20.84 11.79
C PRO A 453 -55.75 20.86 12.18
N SER A 454 -55.43 21.10 13.46
CA SER A 454 -54.07 21.02 13.99
C SER A 454 -53.55 19.57 14.00
N ASP A 455 -54.38 18.62 14.41
CA ASP A 455 -53.99 17.21 14.52
C ASP A 455 -53.96 16.53 13.16
N ALA A 456 -54.89 16.86 12.26
CA ALA A 456 -54.85 16.45 10.87
C ALA A 456 -53.58 16.94 10.15
N LYS A 457 -53.11 18.15 10.45
CA LYS A 457 -51.84 18.68 9.89
C LYS A 457 -50.62 17.90 10.41
N LYS A 458 -50.59 17.57 11.70
CA LYS A 458 -49.52 16.75 12.30
C LYS A 458 -49.52 15.33 11.75
N GLN A 459 -50.69 14.70 11.62
CA GLN A 459 -50.81 13.37 11.04
C GLN A 459 -50.44 13.33 9.56
N ALA A 460 -50.88 14.32 8.77
CA ALA A 460 -50.50 14.42 7.36
C ALA A 460 -48.98 14.58 7.19
N HIS A 461 -48.33 15.37 8.05
CA HIS A 461 -46.87 15.51 8.06
C HIS A 461 -46.18 14.21 8.47
N ASN A 462 -46.68 13.53 9.51
CA ASN A 462 -46.11 12.26 9.97
C ASN A 462 -46.19 11.19 8.87
N LEU A 463 -47.34 11.04 8.21
CA LEU A 463 -47.53 10.13 7.09
C LEU A 463 -46.60 10.45 5.92
N GLU A 464 -46.38 11.72 5.59
CA GLU A 464 -45.41 12.12 4.56
C GLU A 464 -43.96 11.79 4.94
N THR A 465 -43.58 12.00 6.21
CA THR A 465 -42.23 11.68 6.65
C THR A 465 -41.98 10.17 6.70
N LEU A 466 -42.99 9.39 7.07
CA LEU A 466 -42.92 7.94 7.07
C LEU A 466 -42.90 7.40 5.64
N SER A 467 -43.76 7.89 4.74
CA SER A 467 -43.78 7.46 3.34
C SER A 467 -42.47 7.77 2.63
N LYS A 468 -41.87 8.95 2.82
CA LYS A 468 -40.55 9.29 2.27
C LYS A 468 -39.44 8.36 2.79
N ARG A 469 -39.47 7.98 4.07
CA ARG A 469 -38.50 7.03 4.62
C ARG A 469 -38.66 5.65 3.97
N HIS A 470 -39.88 5.14 3.85
CA HIS A 470 -40.15 3.85 3.23
C HIS A 470 -39.89 3.85 1.71
N GLU A 471 -40.14 4.95 1.00
CA GLU A 471 -39.83 5.11 -0.43
C GLU A 471 -38.31 5.02 -0.69
N ILE A 472 -37.49 5.65 0.16
CA ILE A 472 -36.03 5.56 0.08
C ILE A 472 -35.56 4.12 0.33
N MET A 473 -36.20 3.40 1.28
CA MET A 473 -35.88 2.01 1.57
C MET A 473 -36.22 1.06 0.41
N LEU A 474 -37.38 1.24 -0.23
CA LEU A 474 -37.80 0.46 -1.41
C LEU A 474 -36.87 0.67 -2.60
N LYS A 475 -36.42 1.91 -2.84
CA LYS A 475 -35.51 2.23 -3.96
C LYS A 475 -34.13 1.57 -3.85
N HIS A 476 -33.66 1.27 -2.64
CA HIS A 476 -32.29 0.79 -2.42
C HIS A 476 -32.17 -0.69 -2.08
N ASN A 477 -33.19 -1.33 -1.50
CA ASN A 477 -33.03 -2.63 -0.86
C ASN A 477 -33.84 -3.78 -1.46
N VAL A 478 -34.78 -3.53 -2.38
CA VAL A 478 -35.73 -4.58 -2.78
C VAL A 478 -35.62 -4.93 -4.27
N ASN A 479 -35.53 -6.23 -4.55
CA ASN A 479 -35.65 -6.73 -5.92
C ASN A 479 -37.06 -6.44 -6.43
N LYS A 480 -37.17 -5.70 -7.53
CA LYS A 480 -38.44 -5.25 -8.15
C LYS A 480 -39.38 -6.38 -8.60
N PHE A 481 -38.97 -7.64 -8.44
CA PHE A 481 -39.69 -8.83 -8.88
C PHE A 481 -40.25 -9.69 -7.74
N ASP A 482 -40.01 -9.32 -6.47
CA ASP A 482 -40.61 -10.01 -5.33
C ASP A 482 -42.03 -9.49 -5.05
N LEU A 483 -42.99 -10.39 -4.85
CA LEU A 483 -44.40 -10.04 -4.54
C LEU A 483 -44.52 -9.17 -3.28
N SER A 484 -43.68 -9.43 -2.26
CA SER A 484 -43.62 -8.62 -1.05
C SER A 484 -43.16 -7.18 -1.30
N ALA A 485 -42.34 -6.95 -2.33
CA ALA A 485 -41.91 -5.62 -2.74
C ALA A 485 -43.06 -4.80 -3.30
N ILE A 486 -43.91 -5.44 -4.09
CA ILE A 486 -45.09 -4.84 -4.74
C ILE A 486 -46.10 -4.44 -3.66
N ASP A 487 -46.39 -5.33 -2.70
CA ASP A 487 -47.28 -5.02 -1.58
C ASP A 487 -46.76 -3.87 -0.70
N ALA A 488 -45.44 -3.81 -0.49
CA ALA A 488 -44.81 -2.71 0.25
C ALA A 488 -44.87 -1.39 -0.53
N GLU A 489 -44.71 -1.42 -1.85
CA GLU A 489 -44.84 -0.24 -2.72
C GLU A 489 -46.28 0.28 -2.75
N GLU A 490 -47.28 -0.61 -2.82
CA GLU A 490 -48.69 -0.26 -2.74
C GLU A 490 -49.03 0.44 -1.40
N LYS A 491 -48.49 -0.06 -0.28
CA LYS A 491 -48.67 0.56 1.03
C LYS A 491 -48.06 1.95 1.13
N VAL A 492 -46.86 2.15 0.60
CA VAL A 492 -46.21 3.48 0.56
C VAL A 492 -47.03 4.45 -0.29
N ASN A 493 -47.55 3.99 -1.44
CA ASN A 493 -48.42 4.80 -2.28
C ASN A 493 -49.72 5.17 -1.55
N ASN A 494 -50.32 4.26 -0.79
CA ASN A 494 -51.49 4.55 0.03
C ASN A 494 -51.20 5.62 1.11
N MET A 495 -50.06 5.54 1.81
CA MET A 495 -49.66 6.58 2.78
C MET A 495 -49.47 7.97 2.14
N ILE A 496 -48.91 8.02 0.93
CA ILE A 496 -48.77 9.27 0.18
C ILE A 496 -50.15 9.82 -0.19
N LEU A 497 -51.03 8.98 -0.72
CA LEU A 497 -52.39 9.37 -1.09
C LEU A 497 -53.18 9.88 0.11
N GLU A 498 -53.05 9.25 1.27
CA GLU A 498 -53.68 9.70 2.50
C GLU A 498 -53.14 11.04 3.01
N SER A 499 -51.81 11.23 2.99
CA SER A 499 -51.21 12.52 3.33
C SER A 499 -51.69 13.63 2.39
N VAL A 500 -51.79 13.35 1.09
CA VAL A 500 -52.30 14.31 0.10
C VAL A 500 -53.78 14.61 0.36
N LYS A 501 -54.61 13.60 0.59
CA LYS A 501 -56.03 13.77 0.91
C LYS A 501 -56.22 14.65 2.15
N ALA A 502 -55.45 14.43 3.21
CA ALA A 502 -55.54 15.26 4.42
C ALA A 502 -55.01 16.68 4.23
N LYS A 503 -53.97 16.89 3.41
CA LYS A 503 -53.54 18.25 3.05
C LYS A 503 -54.59 18.99 2.23
N LEU A 504 -55.26 18.29 1.31
CA LEU A 504 -56.34 18.87 0.51
C LEU A 504 -57.57 19.19 1.38
N SER A 505 -57.93 18.32 2.33
CA SER A 505 -59.04 18.59 3.25
C SER A 505 -58.79 19.82 4.13
N LEU A 506 -57.54 20.01 4.59
CA LEU A 506 -57.13 21.21 5.33
C LEU A 506 -57.21 22.48 4.49
N VAL A 507 -56.89 22.39 3.19
CA VAL A 507 -57.01 23.53 2.28
C VAL A 507 -58.47 23.87 2.03
N SER A 508 -59.32 22.86 1.78
CA SER A 508 -60.76 23.08 1.58
C SER A 508 -61.46 23.63 2.82
N ALA A 509 -61.05 23.21 4.02
CA ALA A 509 -61.61 23.68 5.29
C ALA A 509 -61.19 25.12 5.65
N ASN A 510 -60.10 25.64 5.09
CA ASN A 510 -59.66 27.02 5.26
C ASN A 510 -60.24 28.00 4.22
N THR A 511 -60.89 27.48 3.18
CA THR A 511 -61.54 28.27 2.12
C THR A 511 -63.05 28.40 2.29
N GLN A 512 -63.64 27.72 3.28
CA GLN A 512 -65.00 27.95 3.78
C GLN A 512 -64.91 28.85 5.01
#